data_AF-A0A015JPS2-F1
#
_entry.id   AF-A0A015JPS2-F1
#
_cell.length_a   1.000
_cell.length_b   1.000
_cell.length_c   1.000
_cell.angle_alpha   90.00
_cell.angle_beta   90.00
_cell.angle_gamma   90.00
#
_symmetry.space_group_name_H-M   'P 1'
#
loop_
_entity.id
_entity.type
_entity.pdbx_description
1 polymer ?
#
loop_
_entity_poly.entity_id
_entity_poly.type
_entity_poly.pdbx_seq_one_letter_code
_entity_poly.pdbx_strand_id
1 'polypeptide(L)'
;MLQNMEKINTDELDEDFVIEVESAVKSIYSQLPLKYIGSSTMRGISFVKFLENAVERMNSSETLTLLSISSEYESIIQFVAQEAIKESIDRYEKSMSTLRNEKGKLQLNGEISNSNKRLIKNSKIERYMKEFEHHPNRYNLVSEKMNKQFSPKMICQRWTNILDPRLCHDSFDETEKLYLIEWVKKYKIQNPSADKIPWKTLILEMKDKFGKLRSENKVKNFWHSKQRQKGRNPSGINHDISYSPQYNNGQESSEIKRDPKMEIPALINLSK
;
A
#
# COMPACT_ATOMS: atom_id res chain seq x y z
N MET A 1 -35.47 29.27 59.72
CA MET A 1 -34.69 29.91 58.63
C MET A 1 -33.71 28.97 57.94
N LEU A 2 -32.95 28.12 58.64
CA LEU A 2 -31.94 27.24 58.02
C LEU A 2 -32.44 26.20 56.99
N GLN A 3 -33.70 25.74 57.09
CA GLN A 3 -34.19 24.62 56.25
C GLN A 3 -34.49 24.96 54.78
N ASN A 4 -34.34 26.22 54.35
CA ASN A 4 -34.60 26.63 52.95
C ASN A 4 -33.50 27.55 52.39
N MET A 5 -32.29 27.56 52.96
CA MET A 5 -31.20 28.46 52.53
C MET A 5 -30.82 28.29 51.04
N GLU A 6 -31.08 27.15 50.43
CA GLU A 6 -30.85 26.92 48.99
C GLU A 6 -31.78 27.73 48.07
N LYS A 7 -32.91 28.24 48.58
CA LYS A 7 -33.96 28.95 47.82
C LYS A 7 -34.01 30.44 48.10
N ILE A 8 -33.24 30.91 49.07
CA ILE A 8 -33.19 32.31 49.49
C ILE A 8 -32.27 33.05 48.52
N ASN A 9 -32.68 34.23 48.06
CA ASN A 9 -31.86 35.05 47.18
C ASN A 9 -30.66 35.62 47.95
N THR A 10 -29.53 35.85 47.27
CA THR A 10 -28.29 36.30 47.92
C THR A 10 -28.43 37.67 48.61
N ASP A 11 -29.31 38.54 48.12
CA ASP A 11 -29.65 39.84 48.71
C ASP A 11 -30.51 39.76 49.97
N GLU A 12 -31.12 38.60 50.23
CA GLU A 12 -31.86 38.30 51.46
C GLU A 12 -30.99 37.61 52.53
N LEU A 13 -29.72 37.34 52.21
CA LEU A 13 -28.75 36.76 53.15
C LEU A 13 -27.99 37.86 53.90
N ASP A 14 -27.46 37.48 55.06
CA ASP A 14 -26.58 38.33 55.86
C ASP A 14 -25.33 38.72 55.06
N GLU A 15 -25.01 40.01 55.03
CA GLU A 15 -23.93 40.56 54.21
C GLU A 15 -22.56 40.01 54.63
N ASP A 16 -22.31 39.90 55.93
CA ASP A 16 -21.06 39.35 56.47
C ASP A 16 -20.90 37.87 56.10
N PHE A 17 -21.98 37.09 56.14
CA PHE A 17 -21.99 35.70 55.68
C PHE A 17 -21.67 35.57 54.18
N VAL A 18 -22.27 36.40 53.33
CA VAL A 18 -22.01 36.39 51.88
C VAL A 18 -20.54 36.75 51.61
N ILE A 19 -20.00 37.76 52.28
CA ILE A 19 -18.60 38.17 52.17
C ILE A 19 -17.66 37.03 52.59
N GLU A 20 -17.96 36.33 53.69
CA GLU A 20 -17.14 35.23 54.18
C GLU A 20 -17.14 34.03 53.21
N VAL A 21 -18.32 33.62 52.72
CA VAL A 21 -18.44 32.54 51.74
C VAL A 21 -17.73 32.90 50.44
N GLU A 22 -17.92 34.13 49.94
CA GLU A 22 -17.24 34.59 48.72
C GLU A 22 -15.72 34.58 48.89
N SER A 23 -15.23 35.03 50.05
CA SER A 23 -13.80 35.00 50.40
C SER A 23 -13.27 33.56 50.46
N ALA A 24 -14.00 32.65 51.10
CA ALA A 24 -13.62 31.24 51.20
C ALA A 24 -13.57 30.56 49.82
N VAL A 25 -14.57 30.81 48.97
CA VAL A 25 -14.63 30.29 47.60
C VAL A 25 -13.47 30.84 46.76
N LYS A 26 -13.23 32.17 46.78
CA LYS A 26 -12.09 32.79 46.10
C LYS A 26 -10.77 32.21 46.57
N SER A 27 -10.62 31.97 47.88
CA SER A 27 -9.43 31.35 48.46
C SER A 27 -9.18 29.95 47.87
N ILE A 28 -10.20 29.09 47.84
CA ILE A 28 -10.11 27.73 47.25
C ILE A 28 -9.73 27.81 45.77
N TYR A 29 -10.42 28.64 44.98
CA TYR A 29 -10.14 28.74 43.54
C TYR A 29 -8.78 29.34 43.23
N SER A 30 -8.28 30.25 44.08
CA SER A 30 -6.95 30.84 43.92
C SER A 30 -5.79 29.88 44.21
N GLN A 31 -6.05 28.80 44.97
CA GLN A 31 -5.04 27.85 45.44
C GLN A 31 -5.25 26.41 44.96
N LEU A 32 -6.18 26.16 44.02
CA LEU A 32 -6.54 24.83 43.54
C LEU A 32 -5.30 24.00 43.15
N PRO A 33 -4.86 23.07 44.00
CA PRO A 33 -3.63 22.35 43.74
C PRO A 33 -3.90 21.29 42.68
N LEU A 34 -3.03 21.22 41.68
CA LEU A 34 -3.04 20.09 40.77
C LEU A 34 -2.78 18.81 41.56
N LYS A 35 -3.51 17.74 41.24
CA LYS A 35 -3.28 16.45 41.85
C LYS A 35 -2.24 15.69 41.02
N TYR A 36 -1.26 15.09 41.69
CA TYR A 36 -0.13 14.44 41.04
C TYR A 36 -0.13 12.93 41.32
N ILE A 37 0.38 12.17 40.35
CA ILE A 37 0.80 10.78 40.49
C ILE A 37 2.30 10.74 40.19
N GLY A 38 3.12 10.52 41.21
CA GLY A 38 4.57 10.68 41.10
C GLY A 38 4.93 12.11 40.69
N SER A 39 5.72 12.25 39.62
CA SER A 39 6.13 13.54 39.04
C SER A 39 5.15 14.11 38.00
N SER A 40 4.07 13.39 37.67
CA SER A 40 3.14 13.77 36.60
C SER A 40 1.80 14.23 37.15
N THR A 41 1.20 15.25 36.51
CA THR A 41 -0.16 15.68 36.82
C THR A 41 -1.16 14.58 36.49
N MET A 42 -2.03 14.24 37.43
CA MET A 42 -3.06 13.23 37.25
C MET A 42 -4.10 13.73 36.24
N ARG A 43 -4.23 13.00 35.13
CA ARG A 43 -5.27 13.26 34.12
C ARG A 43 -6.56 12.54 34.52
N GLY A 44 -7.70 12.97 33.95
CA GLY A 44 -9.00 12.37 34.25
C GLY A 44 -9.03 10.85 34.07
N ILE A 45 -8.38 10.32 33.03
CA ILE A 45 -8.29 8.88 32.76
C ILE A 45 -7.52 8.15 33.87
N SER A 46 -6.41 8.74 34.32
CA SER A 46 -5.62 8.22 35.45
C SER A 46 -6.39 8.25 36.77
N PHE A 47 -7.21 9.28 36.98
CA PHE A 47 -8.06 9.41 38.16
C PHE A 47 -9.19 8.38 38.17
N VAL A 48 -9.84 8.11 37.02
CA VAL A 48 -10.83 7.03 36.91
C VAL A 48 -10.19 5.69 37.26
N LYS A 49 -9.01 5.40 36.70
CA LYS A 49 -8.31 4.15 37.01
C LYS A 49 -7.92 4.04 38.49
N PHE A 50 -7.54 5.16 39.11
CA PHE A 50 -7.31 5.22 40.56
C PHE A 50 -8.56 4.84 41.35
N LEU A 51 -9.72 5.42 41.01
CA LEU A 51 -10.98 5.11 41.69
C LEU A 51 -11.41 3.66 41.50
N GLU A 52 -11.30 3.12 40.29
CA GLU A 52 -11.58 1.71 40.01
C GLU A 52 -10.73 0.79 40.89
N ASN A 53 -9.42 1.04 40.93
CA ASN A 53 -8.50 0.24 41.74
C ASN A 53 -8.80 0.34 43.24
N ALA A 54 -9.22 1.52 43.72
CA ALA A 54 -9.59 1.71 45.13
C ALA A 54 -10.88 0.95 45.48
N VAL A 55 -11.90 1.05 44.63
CA VAL A 55 -13.20 0.38 44.82
C VAL A 55 -13.06 -1.13 44.72
N GLU A 56 -12.27 -1.65 43.77
CA GLU A 56 -12.03 -3.09 43.61
C GLU A 56 -11.38 -3.69 44.87
N ARG A 57 -10.38 -3.01 45.43
CA ARG A 57 -9.73 -3.44 46.68
C ARG A 57 -10.68 -3.41 47.87
N MET A 58 -11.44 -2.33 48.03
CA MET A 58 -12.42 -2.21 49.12
C MET A 58 -13.46 -3.34 49.11
N ASN A 59 -13.76 -3.88 47.93
CA ASN A 59 -14.73 -4.96 47.75
C ASN A 59 -14.10 -6.36 47.73
N SER A 60 -12.77 -6.49 47.78
CA SER A 60 -12.10 -7.79 47.84
C SER A 60 -12.08 -8.32 49.28
N SER A 61 -12.46 -9.58 49.50
CA SER A 61 -12.61 -10.18 50.84
C SER A 61 -11.28 -10.49 51.55
N GLU A 62 -10.14 -10.05 51.00
CA GLU A 62 -8.83 -10.17 51.63
C GLU A 62 -8.62 -8.98 52.58
N THR A 63 -9.22 -9.12 53.75
CA THR A 63 -9.13 -8.19 54.88
C THR A 63 -7.66 -7.82 55.19
N LEU A 64 -7.38 -6.51 55.23
CA LEU A 64 -6.27 -5.85 55.94
C LEU A 64 -4.91 -5.64 55.24
N THR A 65 -4.82 -5.64 53.91
CA THR A 65 -3.78 -4.78 53.30
C THR A 65 -4.32 -3.35 53.26
N LEU A 66 -3.87 -2.55 54.22
CA LEU A 66 -4.06 -1.09 54.26
C LEU A 66 -3.92 -0.54 52.83
N LEU A 67 -4.89 0.24 52.33
CA LEU A 67 -4.83 0.94 51.03
C LEU A 67 -3.44 1.57 50.88
N SER A 68 -2.55 0.87 50.20
CA SER A 68 -1.14 1.21 50.17
C SER A 68 -0.95 2.11 48.99
N ILE A 69 -1.08 3.42 49.23
CA ILE A 69 -0.97 4.51 48.25
C ILE A 69 0.15 4.25 47.24
N SER A 70 1.28 3.67 47.66
CA SER A 70 2.39 3.34 46.75
C SER A 70 2.03 2.34 45.64
N SER A 71 1.20 1.34 45.93
CA SER A 71 0.80 0.27 45.00
C SER A 71 -0.34 0.67 44.06
N GLU A 72 -1.26 1.56 44.45
CA GLU A 72 -2.24 2.12 43.49
C GLU A 72 -1.51 2.98 42.46
N TYR A 73 -0.48 3.72 42.86
CA TYR A 73 0.26 4.64 41.98
C TYR A 73 1.10 3.87 40.96
N GLU A 74 1.73 2.75 41.34
CA GLU A 74 2.46 1.89 40.41
C GLU A 74 1.54 1.37 39.29
N SER A 75 0.35 0.88 39.64
CA SER A 75 -0.65 0.42 38.66
C SER A 75 -1.06 1.54 37.69
N ILE A 76 -1.20 2.78 38.17
CA ILE A 76 -1.58 3.91 37.32
C ILE A 76 -0.43 4.36 36.43
N ILE A 77 0.81 4.35 36.94
CA ILE A 77 2.00 4.67 36.14
C ILE A 77 2.10 3.68 34.97
N GLN A 78 1.94 2.38 35.23
CA GLN A 78 1.95 1.36 34.19
C GLN A 78 0.81 1.55 33.19
N PHE A 79 -0.40 1.84 33.66
CA PHE A 79 -1.55 2.14 32.80
C PHE A 79 -1.31 3.35 31.89
N VAL A 80 -0.80 4.46 32.46
CA VAL A 80 -0.50 5.68 31.69
C VAL A 80 0.59 5.43 30.65
N ALA A 81 1.61 4.64 31.00
CA ALA A 81 2.66 4.25 30.06
C ALA A 81 2.10 3.42 28.89
N GLN A 82 1.22 2.46 29.18
CA GLN A 82 0.59 1.63 28.15
C GLN A 82 -0.30 2.44 27.21
N GLU A 83 -1.11 3.37 27.74
CA GLU A 83 -1.94 4.25 26.92
C GLU A 83 -1.10 5.16 26.02
N ALA A 84 0.03 5.67 26.53
CA ALA A 84 0.94 6.47 25.72
C ALA A 84 1.58 5.66 24.57
N ILE A 85 1.99 4.42 24.83
CA ILE A 85 2.53 3.51 23.81
C ILE A 85 1.47 3.24 22.74
N LYS A 86 0.25 2.88 23.15
CA LYS A 86 -0.88 2.62 22.25
C LYS A 86 -1.18 3.83 21.35
N GLU A 87 -1.25 5.03 21.93
CA GLU A 87 -1.47 6.26 21.18
C GLU A 87 -0.34 6.52 20.17
N SER A 88 0.92 6.28 20.55
CA SER A 88 2.06 6.44 19.64
C SER A 88 2.02 5.47 18.46
N ILE A 89 1.63 4.21 18.68
CA ILE A 89 1.49 3.20 17.64
C ILE A 89 0.39 3.61 16.66
N ASP A 90 -0.78 3.99 17.17
CA ASP A 90 -1.91 4.42 16.32
C ASP A 90 -1.52 5.62 15.44
N ARG A 91 -0.84 6.62 16.02
CA ARG A 91 -0.31 7.77 15.27
C ARG A 91 0.67 7.34 14.18
N TYR A 92 1.56 6.39 14.47
CA TYR A 92 2.52 5.87 13.50
C TYR A 92 1.83 5.11 12.37
N GLU A 93 0.91 4.20 12.67
CA GLU A 93 0.15 3.42 11.68
C GLU A 93 -0.67 4.34 10.75
N LYS A 94 -1.33 5.35 11.33
CA LYS A 94 -2.07 6.37 10.57
C LYS A 94 -1.14 7.14 9.63
N SER A 95 0.02 7.57 10.11
CA SER A 95 1.02 8.25 9.28
C SER A 95 1.51 7.34 8.14
N MET A 96 1.88 6.10 8.44
CA MET A 96 2.37 5.14 7.44
C MET A 96 1.33 4.78 6.37
N SER A 97 0.06 4.65 6.75
CA SER A 97 -1.02 4.40 5.79
C SER A 97 -1.23 5.57 4.83
N THR A 98 -1.13 6.81 5.30
CA THR A 98 -1.22 8.00 4.43
C THR A 98 -0.08 8.06 3.41
N LEU A 99 1.17 7.85 3.84
CA LEU A 99 2.34 7.83 2.96
C LEU A 99 2.24 6.74 1.87
N ARG A 100 1.72 5.55 2.23
CA ARG A 100 1.51 4.45 1.28
C ARG A 100 0.51 4.82 0.19
N ASN A 101 -0.58 5.49 0.57
CA ASN A 101 -1.63 5.93 -0.36
C ASN A 101 -1.12 7.04 -1.28
N GLU A 102 -0.36 8.01 -0.77
CA GLU A 102 0.26 9.07 -1.56
C GLU A 102 1.26 8.51 -2.60
N LYS A 103 2.11 7.57 -2.18
CA LYS A 103 3.05 6.90 -3.08
C LYS A 103 2.33 6.13 -4.20
N GLY A 104 1.23 5.44 -3.87
CA GLY A 104 0.38 4.78 -4.87
C GLY A 104 -0.25 5.77 -5.87
N LYS A 105 -0.75 6.91 -5.38
CA LYS A 105 -1.32 7.97 -6.21
C LYS A 105 -0.29 8.58 -7.17
N LEU A 106 0.94 8.83 -6.70
CA LEU A 106 2.04 9.35 -7.54
C LEU A 106 2.43 8.37 -8.65
N GLN A 107 2.50 7.06 -8.35
CA GLN A 107 2.79 6.03 -9.34
C GLN A 107 1.69 5.96 -10.41
N LEU A 108 0.42 5.89 -9.99
CA LEU A 108 -0.72 5.89 -10.92
C LEU A 108 -0.74 7.15 -11.81
N ASN A 109 -0.48 8.32 -11.24
CA ASN A 109 -0.43 9.56 -12.01
C ASN A 109 0.71 9.55 -13.04
N GLY A 110 1.87 9.00 -12.70
CA GLY A 110 2.99 8.78 -13.62
C GLY A 110 2.62 7.84 -14.77
N GLU A 111 1.95 6.72 -14.47
CA GLU A 111 1.48 5.75 -15.46
C GLU A 111 0.41 6.34 -16.39
N ILE A 112 -0.55 7.10 -15.86
CA ILE A 112 -1.58 7.78 -16.64
C ILE A 112 -0.95 8.82 -17.57
N SER A 113 -0.01 9.63 -17.05
CA SER A 113 0.71 10.62 -17.86
C SER A 113 1.48 9.98 -19.02
N ASN A 114 2.16 8.86 -18.75
CA ASN A 114 2.88 8.11 -19.79
C ASN A 114 1.93 7.46 -20.81
N SER A 115 0.79 6.92 -20.35
CA SER A 115 -0.24 6.34 -21.21
C SER A 115 -0.85 7.40 -22.14
N ASN A 116 -1.16 8.58 -21.62
CA ASN A 116 -1.66 9.71 -22.42
C ASN A 116 -0.64 10.17 -23.46
N LYS A 117 0.64 10.30 -23.08
CA LYS A 117 1.72 10.60 -24.04
C LYS A 117 1.81 9.55 -25.15
N ARG A 118 1.61 8.27 -24.83
CA ARG A 118 1.60 7.18 -25.82
C ARG A 118 0.40 7.27 -26.76
N LEU A 119 -0.79 7.54 -26.23
CA LEU A 119 -2.03 7.72 -27.01
C LEU A 119 -1.91 8.88 -28.00
N ILE A 120 -1.39 10.04 -27.56
CA ILE A 120 -1.17 11.20 -28.43
C ILE A 120 -0.18 10.88 -29.56
N LYS A 121 0.87 10.09 -29.27
CA LYS A 121 1.82 9.66 -30.30
C LYS A 121 1.19 8.67 -31.28
N ASN A 122 0.36 7.75 -30.80
CA ASN A 122 -0.33 6.76 -31.62
C ASN A 122 -1.33 7.44 -32.58
N SER A 123 -2.15 8.38 -32.11
CA SER A 123 -3.11 9.08 -32.95
C SER A 123 -2.44 9.89 -34.06
N LYS A 124 -1.27 10.48 -33.80
CA LYS A 124 -0.45 11.13 -34.82
C LYS A 124 0.05 10.14 -35.88
N ILE A 125 0.52 8.97 -35.46
CA ILE A 125 0.95 7.91 -36.38
C ILE A 125 -0.23 7.45 -37.25
N GLU A 126 -1.40 7.22 -36.67
CA GLU A 126 -2.61 6.83 -37.41
C GLU A 126 -3.00 7.86 -38.48
N ARG A 127 -3.02 9.14 -38.10
CA ARG A 127 -3.32 10.23 -39.03
C ARG A 127 -2.37 10.25 -40.22
N TYR A 128 -1.06 10.19 -39.98
CA TYR A 128 -0.07 10.21 -41.07
C TYR A 128 -0.07 8.91 -41.88
N MET A 129 -0.36 7.76 -41.28
CA MET A 129 -0.49 6.50 -42.01
C MET A 129 -1.66 6.52 -43.00
N LYS A 130 -2.75 7.21 -42.66
CA LYS A 130 -3.87 7.45 -43.58
C LYS A 130 -3.50 8.44 -44.68
N GLU A 131 -2.81 9.53 -44.34
CA GLU A 131 -2.33 10.54 -45.32
C GLU A 131 -1.41 9.91 -46.38
N PHE A 132 -0.52 8.98 -45.97
CA PHE A 132 0.44 8.34 -46.87
C PHE A 132 0.02 6.94 -47.34
N GLU A 133 -1.27 6.57 -47.26
CA GLU A 133 -1.73 5.20 -47.54
C GLU A 133 -1.28 4.68 -48.92
N HIS A 134 -1.27 5.56 -49.93
CA HIS A 134 -0.92 5.26 -51.31
C HIS A 134 0.59 5.23 -51.62
N HIS A 135 1.44 5.56 -50.65
CA HIS A 135 2.88 5.66 -50.88
C HIS A 135 3.60 4.35 -50.51
N PRO A 136 4.46 3.79 -51.39
CA PRO A 136 5.23 2.59 -51.06
C PRO A 136 6.18 2.82 -49.87
N ASN A 137 6.70 4.04 -49.72
CA ASN A 137 7.61 4.45 -48.64
C ASN A 137 6.89 5.10 -47.44
N ARG A 138 5.60 4.80 -47.22
CA ARG A 138 4.77 5.45 -46.19
C ARG A 138 5.41 5.49 -44.80
N TYR A 139 6.09 4.43 -44.36
CA TYR A 139 6.71 4.41 -43.03
C TYR A 139 7.88 5.40 -42.89
N ASN A 140 8.63 5.65 -43.98
CA ASN A 140 9.68 6.66 -44.01
C ASN A 140 9.07 8.07 -43.94
N LEU A 141 8.00 8.33 -44.68
CA LEU A 141 7.28 9.61 -44.66
C LEU A 141 6.68 9.92 -43.29
N VAL A 142 6.08 8.92 -42.64
CA VAL A 142 5.57 9.05 -41.26
C VAL A 142 6.70 9.32 -40.27
N SER A 143 7.85 8.66 -40.43
CA SER A 143 9.03 8.89 -39.59
C SER A 143 9.51 10.35 -39.68
N GLU A 144 9.62 10.89 -40.90
CA GLU A 144 10.00 12.28 -41.13
C GLU A 144 8.98 13.26 -40.54
N LYS A 145 7.67 13.04 -40.74
CA LYS A 145 6.60 13.86 -40.14
C LYS A 145 6.55 13.79 -38.61
N MET A 146 7.09 12.73 -38.02
CA MET A 146 7.24 12.56 -36.58
C MET A 146 8.58 13.09 -36.07
N ASN A 147 9.31 13.89 -36.86
CA ASN A 147 10.63 14.43 -36.54
C ASN A 147 11.63 13.33 -36.12
N LYS A 148 11.57 12.16 -36.78
CA LYS A 148 12.42 10.99 -36.49
C LYS A 148 12.35 10.47 -35.05
N GLN A 149 11.31 10.82 -34.28
CA GLN A 149 11.09 10.26 -32.94
C GLN A 149 10.88 8.74 -32.94
N PHE A 150 10.48 8.19 -34.09
CA PHE A 150 10.30 6.75 -34.31
C PHE A 150 10.99 6.37 -35.60
N SER A 151 11.72 5.26 -35.59
CA SER A 151 12.24 4.71 -36.83
C SER A 151 11.09 4.15 -37.70
N PRO A 152 11.26 4.11 -39.03
CA PRO A 152 10.28 3.50 -39.94
C PRO A 152 9.91 2.07 -39.54
N LYS A 153 10.88 1.31 -39.02
CA LYS A 153 10.68 -0.06 -38.51
C LYS A 153 9.76 -0.09 -37.29
N MET A 154 9.95 0.84 -36.34
CA MET A 154 9.09 0.95 -35.15
C MET A 154 7.66 1.33 -35.53
N ILE A 155 7.50 2.24 -36.50
CA ILE A 155 6.19 2.64 -37.02
C ILE A 155 5.50 1.45 -37.68
N CYS A 156 6.20 0.72 -38.57
CA CYS A 156 5.68 -0.48 -39.21
C CYS A 156 5.21 -1.52 -38.18
N GLN A 157 6.06 -1.85 -37.20
CA GLN A 157 5.70 -2.79 -36.13
C GLN A 157 4.50 -2.34 -35.31
N ARG A 158 4.41 -1.05 -34.94
CA ARG A 158 3.26 -0.52 -34.20
C ARG A 158 1.99 -0.57 -35.03
N TRP A 159 2.08 -0.17 -36.30
CA TRP A 159 0.96 -0.20 -37.23
C TRP A 159 0.40 -1.61 -37.38
N THR A 160 1.23 -2.58 -37.78
CA THR A 160 0.78 -3.95 -38.07
C THR A 160 0.30 -4.73 -36.86
N ASN A 161 0.66 -4.31 -35.64
CA ASN A 161 0.30 -5.04 -34.42
C ASN A 161 -0.82 -4.37 -33.61
N ILE A 162 -0.97 -3.05 -33.71
CA ILE A 162 -1.79 -2.27 -32.77
C ILE A 162 -2.66 -1.23 -33.48
N LEU A 163 -2.13 -0.47 -34.45
CA LEU A 163 -2.79 0.74 -34.95
C LEU A 163 -3.57 0.57 -36.25
N ASP A 164 -3.34 -0.52 -37.01
CA ASP A 164 -4.07 -0.76 -38.26
C ASP A 164 -5.58 -0.97 -37.97
N PRO A 165 -6.48 -0.11 -38.48
CA PRO A 165 -7.92 -0.20 -38.20
C PRO A 165 -8.56 -1.51 -38.65
N ARG A 166 -7.91 -2.26 -39.54
CA ARG A 166 -8.41 -3.55 -40.04
C ARG A 166 -8.18 -4.67 -39.02
N LEU A 167 -7.41 -4.45 -37.95
CA LEU A 167 -7.10 -5.46 -36.94
C LEU A 167 -8.28 -5.69 -35.99
N CYS A 168 -8.62 -6.97 -35.78
CA CYS A 168 -9.55 -7.39 -34.75
C CYS A 168 -8.81 -7.65 -33.44
N HIS A 169 -9.07 -6.82 -32.43
CA HIS A 169 -8.41 -6.87 -31.12
C HIS A 169 -9.05 -7.80 -30.10
N ASP A 170 -10.26 -8.31 -30.37
CA ASP A 170 -11.03 -9.19 -29.49
C ASP A 170 -10.24 -10.42 -29.03
N SER A 171 -10.63 -11.07 -27.95
CA SER A 171 -10.08 -12.39 -27.61
C SER A 171 -10.31 -13.39 -28.75
N PHE A 172 -9.48 -14.44 -28.81
CA PHE A 172 -9.78 -15.57 -29.68
C PHE A 172 -10.98 -16.33 -29.10
N ASP A 173 -11.97 -16.59 -29.94
CA ASP A 173 -13.04 -17.54 -29.60
C ASP A 173 -12.52 -18.98 -29.60
N GLU A 174 -13.29 -19.93 -29.06
CA GLU A 174 -12.83 -21.32 -28.94
C GLU A 174 -12.59 -21.97 -30.31
N THR A 175 -13.36 -21.60 -31.33
CA THR A 175 -13.19 -22.12 -32.69
C THR A 175 -11.89 -21.61 -33.33
N GLU A 176 -11.58 -20.31 -33.19
CA GLU A 176 -10.32 -19.70 -33.61
C GLU A 176 -9.12 -20.34 -32.89
N LYS A 177 -9.24 -20.57 -31.58
CA LYS A 177 -8.20 -21.23 -30.77
C LYS A 177 -7.92 -22.65 -31.24
N LEU A 178 -8.96 -23.45 -31.43
CA LEU A 178 -8.84 -24.84 -31.89
C LEU A 178 -8.23 -24.89 -33.29
N TYR A 179 -8.74 -24.07 -34.21
CA TYR A 179 -8.23 -23.99 -35.57
C TYR A 179 -6.74 -23.64 -35.61
N LEU A 180 -6.30 -22.64 -34.86
CA LEU A 180 -4.89 -22.26 -34.77
C LEU A 180 -4.02 -23.44 -34.28
N ILE A 181 -4.46 -24.14 -33.24
CA ILE A 181 -3.73 -25.28 -32.68
C ILE A 181 -3.63 -26.43 -33.70
N GLU A 182 -4.74 -26.78 -34.34
CA GLU A 182 -4.81 -27.85 -35.34
C GLU A 182 -3.98 -27.52 -36.57
N TRP A 183 -4.09 -26.30 -37.07
CA TRP A 183 -3.34 -25.83 -38.22
C TRP A 183 -1.84 -25.92 -37.97
N VAL A 184 -1.34 -25.43 -36.83
CA VAL A 184 0.09 -25.48 -36.51
C VAL A 184 0.57 -26.92 -36.31
N LYS A 185 -0.23 -27.80 -35.70
CA LYS A 185 0.10 -29.23 -35.58
C LYS A 185 0.19 -29.90 -36.96
N LYS A 186 -0.81 -29.71 -37.81
CA LYS A 186 -0.87 -30.25 -39.17
C LYS A 186 0.34 -29.78 -39.99
N TYR A 187 0.64 -28.48 -39.94
CA TYR A 187 1.79 -27.91 -40.62
C TYR A 187 3.11 -28.57 -40.19
N LYS A 188 3.32 -28.75 -38.88
CA LYS A 188 4.52 -29.41 -38.35
C LYS A 188 4.64 -30.88 -38.73
N ILE A 189 3.53 -31.62 -38.81
CA ILE A 189 3.52 -33.03 -39.25
C ILE A 189 3.86 -33.12 -40.74
N GLN A 190 3.30 -32.23 -41.56
CA GLN A 190 3.53 -32.20 -43.00
C GLN A 190 4.91 -31.64 -43.38
N ASN A 191 5.50 -30.82 -42.52
CA ASN A 191 6.78 -30.15 -42.75
C ASN A 191 7.73 -30.35 -41.56
N PRO A 192 8.20 -31.59 -41.31
CA PRO A 192 9.03 -31.89 -40.15
C PRO A 192 10.38 -31.15 -40.17
N SER A 193 10.89 -30.81 -41.37
CA SER A 193 12.16 -30.08 -41.56
C SER A 193 12.01 -28.56 -41.59
N ALA A 194 10.80 -28.01 -41.39
CA ALA A 194 10.60 -26.56 -41.43
C ALA A 194 10.97 -25.89 -40.09
N ASP A 195 11.96 -25.00 -40.12
CA ASP A 195 12.43 -24.28 -38.93
C ASP A 195 11.42 -23.24 -38.41
N LYS A 196 10.53 -22.73 -39.28
CA LYS A 196 9.66 -21.59 -38.97
C LYS A 196 8.23 -21.83 -39.42
N ILE A 197 7.29 -21.59 -38.52
CA ILE A 197 5.86 -21.57 -38.82
C ILE A 197 5.57 -20.33 -39.69
N PRO A 198 4.91 -20.49 -40.86
CA PRO A 198 4.60 -19.37 -41.74
C PRO A 198 3.35 -18.64 -41.24
N TRP A 199 3.54 -17.81 -40.20
CA TRP A 199 2.48 -17.10 -39.51
C TRP A 199 1.60 -16.23 -40.43
N LYS A 200 2.20 -15.62 -41.46
CA LYS A 200 1.46 -14.80 -42.43
C LYS A 200 0.41 -15.60 -43.20
N THR A 201 0.75 -16.82 -43.60
CA THR A 201 -0.18 -17.72 -44.29
C THR A 201 -1.34 -18.10 -43.38
N LEU A 202 -1.03 -18.53 -42.15
CA LEU A 202 -2.04 -18.84 -41.14
C LEU A 202 -2.99 -17.66 -40.86
N ILE A 203 -2.47 -16.44 -40.75
CA ILE A 203 -3.30 -15.24 -40.51
C ILE A 203 -4.24 -14.97 -41.67
N LEU A 204 -3.78 -15.15 -42.92
CA LEU A 204 -4.63 -14.98 -44.10
C LEU A 204 -5.74 -16.04 -44.15
N GLU A 205 -5.41 -17.30 -43.87
CA GLU A 205 -6.41 -18.38 -43.78
C GLU A 205 -7.42 -18.15 -42.64
N MET A 206 -6.95 -17.70 -41.47
CA MET A 206 -7.84 -17.32 -40.37
C MET A 206 -8.74 -16.13 -40.75
N LYS A 207 -8.22 -15.14 -41.48
CA LYS A 207 -9.02 -14.01 -41.95
C LYS A 207 -10.09 -14.47 -42.93
N ASP A 208 -9.75 -15.34 -43.88
CA ASP A 208 -10.69 -15.87 -44.86
C ASP A 208 -11.82 -16.67 -44.17
N LYS A 209 -11.45 -17.51 -43.20
CA LYS A 209 -12.37 -18.38 -42.48
C LYS A 209 -13.27 -17.66 -41.47
N PHE A 210 -12.72 -16.70 -40.72
CA PHE A 210 -13.40 -16.06 -39.58
C PHE A 210 -13.77 -14.60 -39.83
N GLY A 211 -13.40 -14.01 -40.97
CA GLY A 211 -13.59 -12.60 -41.29
C GLY A 211 -12.74 -11.62 -40.45
N LYS A 212 -11.93 -12.13 -39.52
CA LYS A 212 -11.17 -11.34 -38.54
C LYS A 212 -9.68 -11.32 -38.90
N LEU A 213 -9.13 -10.16 -39.22
CA LEU A 213 -7.68 -10.00 -39.38
C LEU A 213 -7.02 -9.90 -38.01
N ARG A 214 -6.21 -10.90 -37.66
CA ARG A 214 -5.52 -10.98 -36.37
C ARG A 214 -4.07 -10.55 -36.52
N SER A 215 -3.52 -9.80 -35.56
CA SER A 215 -2.10 -9.42 -35.63
C SER A 215 -1.20 -10.63 -35.42
N GLU A 216 -0.07 -10.64 -36.13
CA GLU A 216 0.91 -11.72 -36.05
C GLU A 216 1.40 -11.94 -34.61
N ASN A 217 1.60 -10.85 -33.86
CA ASN A 217 2.00 -10.91 -32.47
C ASN A 217 0.94 -11.61 -31.59
N LYS A 218 -0.35 -11.39 -31.84
CA LYS A 218 -1.45 -12.01 -31.07
C LYS A 218 -1.48 -13.53 -31.29
N VAL A 219 -1.36 -13.96 -32.55
CA VAL A 219 -1.32 -15.39 -32.93
C VAL A 219 -0.10 -16.08 -32.31
N LYS A 220 1.10 -15.48 -32.43
CA LYS A 220 2.33 -15.98 -31.80
C LYS A 220 2.22 -16.10 -30.29
N ASN A 221 1.74 -15.05 -29.63
CA ASN A 221 1.60 -15.02 -28.18
C ASN A 221 0.70 -16.14 -27.67
N PHE A 222 -0.43 -16.37 -28.34
CA PHE A 222 -1.33 -17.47 -28.00
C PHE A 222 -0.63 -18.84 -28.12
N TRP A 223 0.02 -19.09 -29.27
CA TRP A 223 0.74 -20.35 -29.49
C TRP A 223 1.84 -20.58 -28.44
N HIS A 224 2.73 -19.61 -28.24
CA HIS A 224 3.82 -19.72 -27.27
C HIS A 224 3.34 -19.81 -25.83
N SER A 225 2.22 -19.17 -25.48
CA SER A 225 1.59 -19.32 -24.18
C SER A 225 1.12 -20.77 -23.96
N LYS A 226 0.48 -21.38 -24.98
CA LYS A 226 0.05 -22.78 -24.92
C LYS A 226 1.22 -23.76 -24.83
N GLN A 227 2.33 -23.50 -25.52
CA GLN A 227 3.54 -24.33 -25.40
C GLN A 227 4.11 -24.28 -23.97
N ARG A 228 4.15 -23.09 -23.36
CA ARG A 228 4.62 -22.93 -21.96
C ARG A 228 3.71 -23.64 -20.96
N GLN A 229 2.40 -23.69 -21.20
CA GLN A 229 1.47 -24.42 -20.33
C GLN A 229 1.67 -25.94 -20.39
N LYS A 230 2.07 -26.50 -21.54
CA LYS A 230 2.35 -27.94 -21.68
C LYS A 230 3.61 -28.41 -20.94
N GLY A 231 4.54 -27.50 -20.63
CA GLY A 231 5.74 -27.80 -19.83
C GLY A 231 5.52 -27.75 -18.32
N ARG A 232 4.30 -27.40 -17.86
CA ARG A 232 3.93 -27.42 -16.44
C ARG A 232 3.10 -28.68 -16.18
N ASN A 233 3.69 -29.68 -15.54
CA ASN A 233 2.92 -30.82 -15.03
C ASN A 233 1.87 -30.30 -14.03
N PRO A 234 0.60 -30.74 -14.11
CA PRO A 234 -0.38 -30.46 -13.07
C PRO A 234 -0.20 -31.48 -11.94
N SER A 235 0.74 -31.22 -11.04
CA SER A 235 0.83 -31.93 -9.76
C SER A 235 1.23 -30.92 -8.69
N GLY A 236 0.26 -30.54 -7.85
CA GLY A 236 0.44 -29.63 -6.73
C GLY A 236 -0.82 -28.83 -6.42
N ILE A 237 -1.91 -29.52 -6.06
CA ILE A 237 -2.97 -28.93 -5.25
C ILE A 237 -2.60 -29.16 -3.78
N ASN A 238 -2.91 -28.16 -2.93
CA ASN A 238 -2.70 -28.01 -1.49
C ASN A 238 -1.38 -27.30 -1.13
N HIS A 239 -1.33 -26.28 -0.28
CA HIS A 239 -2.32 -25.56 0.52
C HIS A 239 -1.67 -24.20 0.86
N ASP A 240 -2.43 -23.26 1.42
CA ASP A 240 -1.92 -22.05 2.06
C ASP A 240 -0.66 -22.31 2.89
N ILE A 241 0.34 -21.42 2.80
CA ILE A 241 1.18 -20.94 3.91
C ILE A 241 2.08 -19.81 3.38
N SER A 242 1.87 -18.65 3.98
CA SER A 242 2.85 -17.66 4.44
C SER A 242 4.16 -17.47 3.65
N TYR A 243 4.34 -16.21 3.24
CA TYR A 243 5.63 -15.53 3.10
C TYR A 243 6.72 -16.05 4.07
N SER A 244 7.88 -16.43 3.53
CA SER A 244 9.18 -15.89 3.95
C SER A 244 10.30 -16.29 2.97
N PRO A 245 11.16 -15.36 2.51
CA PRO A 245 12.32 -15.67 1.67
C PRO A 245 13.48 -16.18 2.52
N GLN A 246 14.02 -17.35 2.18
CA GLN A 246 15.27 -17.85 2.76
C GLN A 246 16.48 -17.43 1.92
N TYR A 247 17.52 -17.10 2.67
CA TYR A 247 18.82 -16.58 2.28
C TYR A 247 19.61 -17.55 1.39
N ASN A 248 20.25 -17.03 0.35
CA ASN A 248 21.35 -17.72 -0.32
C ASN A 248 22.65 -17.44 0.45
N ASN A 249 23.21 -18.49 1.03
CA ASN A 249 24.62 -18.58 1.38
C ASN A 249 25.46 -18.69 0.10
N GLY A 250 26.48 -17.84 0.00
CA GLY A 250 27.60 -17.96 -0.91
C GLY A 250 28.74 -17.10 -0.38
N GLN A 251 29.73 -17.74 0.26
CA GLN A 251 31.05 -17.17 0.59
C GLN A 251 31.70 -16.67 -0.72
N GLU A 252 32.53 -15.63 -0.78
CA GLU A 252 33.77 -15.47 -0.03
C GLU A 252 34.40 -14.07 -0.24
N SER A 253 35.07 -13.57 0.81
CA SER A 253 36.17 -12.59 0.88
C SER A 253 36.10 -11.21 0.19
N SER A 254 36.04 -10.16 1.02
CA SER A 254 37.00 -9.04 0.95
C SER A 254 36.93 -8.19 2.23
N GLU A 255 38.11 -7.77 2.66
CA GLU A 255 38.45 -7.15 3.94
C GLU A 255 37.69 -5.86 4.25
N ILE A 256 37.18 -5.72 5.48
CA ILE A 256 36.70 -4.44 6.03
C ILE A 256 37.69 -3.98 7.09
N LYS A 257 38.39 -2.87 6.79
CA LYS A 257 39.21 -2.11 7.73
C LYS A 257 38.35 -1.61 8.89
N ARG A 258 38.78 -1.87 10.13
CA ARG A 258 38.13 -1.31 11.33
C ARG A 258 38.61 0.12 11.57
N ASP A 259 37.66 1.03 11.80
CA ASP A 259 37.91 2.43 12.15
C ASP A 259 37.92 2.56 13.70
N PRO A 260 39.01 3.04 14.33
CA PRO A 260 39.20 2.99 15.78
C PRO A 260 38.69 4.26 16.45
N LYS A 261 37.37 4.47 16.54
CA LYS A 261 36.79 5.57 17.34
C LYS A 261 35.38 5.23 17.82
N MET A 262 35.27 4.30 18.77
CA MET A 262 34.17 4.25 19.75
C MET A 262 34.48 3.18 20.81
N GLU A 263 35.39 3.51 21.73
CA GLU A 263 35.47 2.82 23.02
C GLU A 263 34.72 3.66 24.05
N ILE A 264 33.68 3.08 24.64
CA ILE A 264 33.01 3.60 25.83
C ILE A 264 33.76 3.00 27.04
N PRO A 265 34.31 3.79 27.97
CA PRO A 265 34.93 3.24 29.17
C PRO A 265 33.87 2.69 30.12
N ALA A 266 34.04 1.44 30.52
CA ALA A 266 33.38 0.84 31.67
C ALA A 266 34.08 1.28 32.97
N LEU A 267 33.31 1.81 33.92
CA LEU A 267 33.66 1.88 35.36
C LEU A 267 32.37 1.53 36.12
N ILE A 268 32.18 0.27 36.49
CA ILE A 268 32.62 -0.39 37.73
C ILE A 268 31.91 0.19 38.97
N ASN A 269 31.02 -0.65 39.50
CA ASN A 269 30.38 -0.57 40.80
C ASN A 269 31.43 -0.45 41.92
N LEU A 270 31.24 0.51 42.82
CA LEU A 270 31.82 0.51 44.16
C LEU A 270 30.68 0.24 45.16
N SER A 271 30.69 -0.96 45.75
CA SER A 271 30.03 -1.25 47.02
C SER A 271 31.10 -1.64 48.03
N LYS A 272 31.41 -0.73 48.95
CA LYS A 272 31.59 -0.91 50.40
C LYS A 272 32.00 0.41 51.03
#